data_AF-A0A218ZSZ5-F1
#
_entry.id   AF-A0A218ZSZ5-F1
#
_cell.length_a   1.000
_cell.length_b   1.000
_cell.length_c   1.000
_cell.angle_alpha   90.00
_cell.angle_beta   90.00
_cell.angle_gamma   90.00
#
_symmetry.space_group_name_H-M   'P 1'
#
loop_
_entity.id
_entity.type
_entity.pdbx_description
1 polymer ?
#
loop_
_entity_poly.entity_id
_entity_poly.type
_entity_poly.pdbx_seq_one_letter_code
_entity_poly.pdbx_strand_id
1 'polypeptide(L)'
;MNSYTRKKTINGREYFYEMTPYWDREKKKIRYHSRYLGVQKEKGIEKARMHLPRNIFVYGPFIPVLRIIREMGIEKILDSMFGKEDRNTILVLAAAR
;
A
#
# COMPACT_ATOMS: atom_id res chain seq x y z
N MET A 1 8.60 -20.51 -27.46
CA MET A 1 8.86 -19.06 -27.61
C MET A 1 9.59 -18.65 -26.34
N ASN A 2 10.89 -18.36 -26.41
CA ASN A 2 11.73 -18.24 -25.22
C ASN A 2 11.75 -16.79 -24.73
N SER A 3 11.71 -16.57 -23.42
CA SER A 3 11.93 -15.25 -22.83
C SER A 3 13.40 -14.87 -22.92
N TYR A 4 13.69 -13.57 -22.92
CA TYR A 4 15.06 -13.06 -22.83
C TYR A 4 15.14 -11.86 -21.89
N THR A 5 16.32 -11.62 -21.34
CA THR A 5 16.56 -10.47 -20.46
C THR A 5 16.97 -9.26 -21.29
N ARG A 6 16.23 -8.16 -21.15
CA ARG A 6 16.54 -6.87 -21.75
C ARG A 6 17.13 -5.92 -20.71
N LYS A 7 18.27 -5.32 -21.05
CA LYS A 7 18.90 -4.24 -20.30
C LYS A 7 18.46 -2.88 -20.87
N LYS A 8 18.09 -1.94 -20.00
CA LYS A 8 17.70 -0.57 -20.36
C LYS A 8 18.39 0.43 -19.44
N THR A 9 19.14 1.35 -20.02
CA THR A 9 19.79 2.43 -19.26
C THR A 9 18.87 3.65 -19.18
N ILE A 10 18.60 4.13 -17.97
CA ILE A 10 17.78 5.32 -17.70
C ILE A 10 18.49 6.13 -16.62
N ASN A 11 18.79 7.40 -16.88
CA ASN A 11 19.45 8.31 -15.93
C ASN A 11 20.72 7.71 -15.28
N GLY A 12 21.57 7.08 -16.09
CA GLY A 12 22.82 6.45 -15.63
C GLY A 12 22.66 5.15 -14.83
N ARG A 13 21.43 4.67 -14.63
CA ARG A 13 21.14 3.39 -13.96
C ARG A 13 20.70 2.33 -14.97
N GLU A 14 21.10 1.09 -14.72
CA GLU A 14 20.78 -0.03 -15.59
C GLU A 14 19.62 -0.84 -15.01
N TYR A 15 18.54 -0.93 -15.77
CA TYR A 15 17.32 -1.64 -15.39
C TYR A 15 17.16 -2.90 -16.24
N PHE A 16 16.75 -3.98 -15.60
CA PHE A 16 16.57 -5.29 -16.23
C PHE A 16 15.11 -5.68 -16.30
N TYR A 17 14.72 -6.21 -17.46
CA TYR A 17 13.37 -6.68 -17.74
C TYR A 17 13.43 -8.07 -18.39
N GLU A 18 12.53 -8.96 -17.99
CA GLU A 18 12.27 -10.19 -18.73
C GLU A 18 11.23 -9.89 -19.82
N MET A 19 11.55 -10.25 -21.07
CA MET A 19 10.73 -10.03 -22.24
C MET A 19 10.15 -11.37 -22.71
N THR A 20 8.86 -11.57 -22.51
CA THR A 20 8.15 -12.80 -22.94
C THR A 20 7.38 -12.51 -24.23
N PRO A 21 7.74 -13.16 -25.36
CA PRO A 21 7.03 -12.94 -26.61
C PRO A 21 5.61 -13.55 -26.59
N TYR A 22 4.66 -12.88 -27.23
CA TYR A 22 3.31 -13.37 -27.46
C TYR A 22 2.82 -12.97 -28.86
N TRP A 23 1.92 -13.76 -29.44
CA TRP A 23 1.28 -13.44 -30.72
C TRP A 23 0.06 -12.54 -30.49
N ASP A 24 0.10 -11.32 -31.01
CA ASP A 24 -1.03 -10.39 -31.01
C ASP A 24 -1.95 -10.73 -32.19
N ARG A 25 -3.11 -11.34 -31.90
CA ARG A 25 -4.07 -11.82 -32.93
C ARG A 25 -4.69 -10.69 -33.74
N GLU A 26 -4.91 -9.52 -33.13
CA GLU A 26 -5.50 -8.35 -33.80
C GLU A 26 -4.48 -7.71 -34.74
N LYS A 27 -3.26 -7.48 -34.24
CA LYS A 27 -2.20 -6.80 -35.00
C LYS A 27 -1.38 -7.74 -35.86
N LYS A 28 -1.69 -9.04 -35.83
CA LYS A 28 -1.02 -10.13 -36.57
C LYS A 28 0.50 -10.05 -36.51
N LYS A 29 1.05 -9.78 -35.32
CA LYS A 29 2.50 -9.63 -35.10
C LYS A 29 2.93 -10.10 -33.72
N ILE A 30 4.21 -10.44 -33.60
CA ILE A 30 4.83 -10.77 -32.30
C ILE A 30 4.98 -9.49 -31.48
N ARG A 31 4.56 -9.55 -30.22
CA ARG A 31 4.75 -8.50 -29.21
C ARG A 31 5.34 -9.11 -27.95
N TYR A 32 5.64 -8.28 -26.95
CA TYR A 32 6.33 -8.73 -25.75
C TYR A 32 5.66 -8.19 -24.49
N HIS A 33 5.47 -9.05 -23.50
CA HIS A 33 5.21 -8.63 -22.14
C HIS A 33 6.55 -8.37 -21.45
N SER A 34 6.69 -7.19 -20.85
CA SER A 34 7.87 -6.82 -20.07
C SER A 34 7.59 -7.01 -18.58
N ARG A 35 8.38 -7.85 -17.91
CA ARG A 35 8.36 -8.02 -16.45
C ARG A 35 9.62 -7.40 -15.85
N TYR A 36 9.47 -6.52 -14.86
CA TYR A 36 10.60 -5.87 -14.22
C TYR A 36 11.36 -6.82 -13.28
N LEU A 37 12.67 -6.96 -13.49
CA LEU A 37 13.55 -7.81 -12.69
C LEU A 37 14.27 -7.02 -11.59
N GLY A 38 14.65 -5.77 -11.88
CA GLY A 38 15.34 -4.91 -10.92
C GLY A 38 16.30 -3.92 -11.56
N VAL A 39 17.07 -3.24 -10.71
CA VAL A 39 18.15 -2.34 -11.10
C VAL A 39 19.49 -3.01 -10.79
N GLN A 40 20.50 -2.80 -11.65
CA GLN A 40 21.87 -3.24 -11.37
C GLN A 40 22.41 -2.52 -10.14
N LYS A 41 22.91 -3.29 -9.18
CA LYS A 41 23.74 -2.83 -8.06
C LYS A 41 25.04 -3.63 -8.03
N GLU A 42 25.93 -3.28 -7.10
CA GLU A 42 27.24 -3.93 -6.94
C GLU A 42 27.15 -5.46 -6.76
N LYS A 43 26.13 -5.94 -6.04
CA LYS A 43 25.93 -7.38 -5.75
C LYS A 43 25.01 -8.10 -6.74
N GLY A 44 24.58 -7.45 -7.82
CA GLY A 44 23.69 -8.02 -8.83
C GLY A 44 22.41 -7.21 -9.05
N ILE A 45 21.38 -7.85 -9.62
CA ILE A 45 20.09 -7.23 -9.93
C ILE A 45 19.21 -7.24 -8.68
N GLU A 46 18.86 -6.06 -8.16
CA GLU A 46 17.96 -5.91 -7.02
C GLU A 46 16.66 -5.23 -7.43
N LYS A 47 15.52 -5.77 -6.99
CA LYS A 47 14.25 -5.04 -7.08
C LYS A 47 14.34 -3.80 -6.20
N ALA A 48 14.07 -2.63 -6.76
CA ALA A 48 13.86 -1.42 -5.98
C ALA A 48 12.75 -1.72 -4.96
N ARG A 49 13.07 -1.71 -3.66
CA ARG A 49 12.09 -1.97 -2.60
C ARG A 49 11.02 -0.88 -2.68
N MET A 50 9.85 -1.25 -3.17
CA MET A 50 8.68 -0.39 -3.16
C MET A 50 8.03 -0.57 -1.78
N HIS A 51 8.60 0.04 -0.74
CA HIS A 51 7.90 0.18 0.54
C HIS A 51 6.83 1.27 0.37
N LEU A 52 5.82 0.99 -0.46
CA LEU A 52 4.63 1.81 -0.48
C LEU A 52 3.91 1.61 0.86
N PRO A 53 3.55 2.68 1.58
CA PRO A 53 2.72 2.54 2.76
C PRO A 53 1.41 1.86 2.33
N ARG A 54 1.12 0.70 2.93
CA ARG A 54 -0.06 -0.10 2.56
C ARG A 54 -1.35 0.64 2.86
N ASN A 55 -1.35 1.39 3.97
CA ASN A 55 -2.46 2.21 4.43
C ASN A 55 -1.90 3.53 5.00
N ILE A 56 -2.65 4.63 4.82
CA ILE A 56 -2.41 5.92 5.47
C ILE A 56 -3.64 6.21 6.32
N PHE A 57 -3.47 6.34 7.63
CA PHE A 57 -4.57 6.60 8.56
C PHE A 57 -4.58 8.06 8.99
N VAL A 58 -5.77 8.67 9.01
CA VAL A 58 -5.95 10.08 9.39
C VAL A 58 -6.56 10.14 10.79
N TYR A 59 -5.72 10.34 11.81
CA TYR A 59 -6.14 10.39 13.22
C TYR A 59 -6.37 11.82 13.75
N GLY A 60 -5.86 12.84 13.07
CA GLY A 60 -5.90 14.24 13.52
C GLY A 60 -7.29 14.71 13.96
N PRO A 61 -8.36 14.48 13.17
CA PRO A 61 -9.72 14.90 13.53
C PRO A 61 -10.27 14.25 14.81
N PHE A 62 -9.79 13.06 15.18
CA PHE A 62 -10.26 12.35 16.37
C PHE A 62 -9.61 12.86 17.66
N ILE A 63 -8.46 13.53 17.59
CA ILE A 63 -7.76 14.06 18.77
C ILE A 63 -8.65 15.01 19.60
N PRO A 64 -9.29 16.05 19.03
CA PRO A 64 -10.17 16.94 19.80
C PRO A 64 -11.41 16.20 20.32
N VAL A 65 -11.99 15.29 19.53
CA VAL A 65 -13.19 14.52 19.92
C VAL A 65 -12.90 13.62 21.13
N LEU A 66 -11.80 12.88 21.10
CA LEU A 66 -11.37 12.03 22.22
C LEU A 66 -11.06 12.85 23.48
N ARG A 67 -10.52 14.06 23.31
CA ARG A 67 -10.28 14.97 24.44
C ARG A 67 -11.58 15.41 25.09
N ILE A 68 -12.58 15.82 24.30
CA ILE A 68 -13.91 16.21 24.80
C ILE A 68 -14.56 15.04 25.54
N ILE A 69 -14.56 13.84 24.95
CA ILE A 69 -15.10 12.62 25.55
C ILE A 69 -14.50 12.37 26.95
N ARG A 70 -13.18 12.54 27.07
CA ARG A 70 -12.47 12.36 28.34
C ARG A 70 -12.79 13.47 29.35
N GLU A 71 -12.77 14.73 28.92
CA GLU A 71 -13.05 15.88 29.79
C GLU A 71 -14.50 15.86 30.32
N MET A 72 -15.45 15.41 29.49
CA MET A 72 -16.85 15.24 29.89
C MET A 72 -17.08 13.96 30.73
N GLY A 73 -16.07 13.12 30.92
CA GLY A 73 -16.19 11.88 31.68
C GLY A 73 -17.12 10.84 31.05
N ILE A 74 -17.41 10.94 29.75
CA ILE A 74 -18.37 10.09 29.04
C ILE A 74 -17.95 8.61 29.13
N GLU A 75 -16.66 8.31 29.07
CA GLU A 75 -16.13 6.96 29.23
C GLU A 75 -16.57 6.33 30.56
N LYS A 76 -16.48 7.10 31.66
CA LYS A 76 -16.85 6.61 33.01
C LYS A 76 -18.36 6.38 33.13
N ILE A 77 -19.17 7.22 32.49
CA ILE A 77 -20.61 7.05 32.45
C ILE A 77 -20.95 5.75 31.71
N LEU A 78 -20.36 5.55 30.53
CA LEU A 78 -20.60 4.36 29.73
C LEU A 78 -20.08 3.09 30.41
N ASP A 79 -18.97 3.16 31.15
CA ASP A 79 -18.45 2.04 31.94
C ASP A 79 -19.40 1.56 33.03
N SER A 80 -20.29 2.43 33.52
CA SER A 80 -21.31 2.01 34.50
C SER A 80 -22.45 1.21 33.87
N MET A 81 -22.60 1.23 32.55
CA MET A 81 -23.72 0.64 31.82
C MET A 81 -23.30 -0.48 30.87
N PHE A 82 -22.08 -0.44 30.35
CA PHE A 82 -21.62 -1.29 29.25
C PHE A 82 -20.27 -1.94 29.53
N GLY A 83 -20.06 -3.10 28.92
CA GLY A 83 -18.74 -3.72 28.83
C GLY A 83 -17.78 -2.90 27.97
N LYS A 84 -16.49 -3.19 28.10
CA LYS A 84 -15.43 -2.45 27.42
C LYS A 84 -15.58 -2.41 25.89
N GLU A 85 -16.02 -3.50 25.28
CA GLU A 85 -16.20 -3.60 23.82
C GLU A 85 -17.41 -2.77 23.35
N ASP A 86 -18.53 -2.86 24.05
CA ASP A 86 -19.76 -2.13 23.72
C ASP A 86 -19.56 -0.61 23.88
N ARG A 87 -18.95 -0.18 24.99
CA ARG A 87 -18.56 1.24 25.19
C ARG A 87 -17.71 1.74 24.02
N ASN A 88 -16.68 0.98 23.64
CA ASN A 88 -15.77 1.41 22.57
C ASN A 88 -16.50 1.49 21.22
N THR A 89 -17.43 0.56 20.96
CA THR A 89 -18.26 0.57 19.76
C THR A 89 -19.14 1.82 19.72
N ILE A 90 -19.79 2.16 20.83
CA ILE A 90 -20.62 3.37 20.95
C ILE A 90 -19.78 4.63 20.72
N LEU A 91 -18.60 4.73 21.33
CA LEU A 91 -17.71 5.89 21.17
C LEU A 91 -17.23 6.04 19.73
N VAL A 92 -16.87 4.94 19.07
CA VAL A 92 -16.45 4.97 17.66
C VAL A 92 -17.60 5.37 16.74
N LEU A 93 -18.80 4.82 16.95
CA LEU A 93 -19.99 5.19 16.16
C LEU A 93 -20.38 6.66 16.34
N ALA A 94 -20.20 7.21 17.55
CA ALA A 94 -20.48 8.61 17.83
C ALA A 94 -19.40 9.56 17.27
N ALA A 95 -18.12 9.16 17.32
CA ALA A 95 -16.99 9.99 16.91
C ALA A 95 -16.69 9.94 15.40
N ALA A 96 -17.16 8.91 14.68
CA ALA A 96 -16.91 8.72 13.26
C ALA A 96 -17.97 9.35 12.34
N ARG A 97 -18.91 10.12 12.90
CA ARG A 97 -20.00 10.78 12.18
C ARG A 97 -19.66 12.23 11.88
#